data_AF-A0A5C2RXN8-F1
#
_entry.id   AF-A0A5C2RXN8-F1
#
_cell.length_a   1.000
_cell.length_b   1.000
_cell.length_c   1.000
_cell.angle_alpha   90.00
_cell.angle_beta   90.00
_cell.angle_gamma   90.00
#
_symmetry.space_group_name_H-M   'P 1'
#
loop_
_entity.id
_entity.type
_entity.pdbx_description
1 polymer ?
#
loop_
_entity_poly.entity_id
_entity_poly.type
_entity_poly.pdbx_seq_one_letter_code
_entity_poly.pdbx_strand_id
1 'polypeptide(L)'
;AQWGHKDFKKSPIAIVGACEYIFSENIGILGDLAAGKEQTFGTLTARSLTWIGGKLHYGHPDFLNALFMTTRGGVSKAQKGLHLNEDIYAGMNVFGRGGRIKHTEYYQCGKGRDLGFGTILNFQTKISTGMGQ
;
A
#
# COMPACT_ATOMS: atom_id res chain seq x y z
N ALA A 1 13.05 16.81 -24.96
CA ALA A 1 12.91 16.96 -23.50
C ALA A 1 14.30 17.10 -22.89
N GLN A 2 14.63 18.23 -22.26
CA GLN A 2 15.93 18.41 -21.59
C GLN A 2 15.85 17.80 -20.19
N TRP A 3 16.38 16.58 -20.04
CA TRP A 3 16.61 15.97 -18.73
C TRP A 3 18.07 16.24 -18.35
N GLY A 4 18.31 16.84 -17.18
CA GLY A 4 19.64 17.25 -16.72
C GLY A 4 20.16 16.43 -15.54
N HIS A 5 21.45 16.54 -15.22
CA HIS A 5 22.09 15.88 -14.05
C HIS A 5 21.36 16.17 -12.71
N LYS A 6 20.69 17.31 -12.59
CA LYS A 6 19.89 17.69 -11.42
C LYS A 6 18.65 16.82 -11.22
N ASP A 7 18.09 16.24 -12.29
CA ASP A 7 16.93 15.35 -12.22
C ASP A 7 17.30 13.97 -11.67
N PHE A 8 18.54 13.52 -11.92
CA PHE A 8 19.13 12.30 -11.33
C PHE A 8 19.52 12.46 -9.86
N LYS A 9 19.55 13.70 -9.33
CA LYS A 9 19.83 13.96 -7.90
C LYS A 9 18.65 13.63 -6.99
N LYS A 10 17.44 13.47 -7.56
CA LYS A 10 16.23 13.08 -6.85
C LYS A 10 16.13 11.55 -6.83
N SER A 11 15.98 10.96 -5.64
CA SER A 11 15.75 9.52 -5.48
C SER A 11 14.66 9.02 -6.46
N PRO A 12 14.91 7.93 -7.21
CA PRO A 12 13.97 7.42 -8.19
C PRO A 12 12.67 6.97 -7.53
N ILE A 13 11.53 7.25 -8.19
CA ILE A 13 10.23 6.79 -7.71
C ILE A 13 10.07 5.33 -8.11
N ALA A 14 10.01 4.47 -7.10
CA ALA A 14 9.90 3.04 -7.30
C ALA A 14 8.46 2.55 -7.13
N ILE A 15 7.67 3.25 -6.32
CA ILE A 15 6.25 2.94 -6.08
C ILE A 15 5.44 4.23 -6.10
N VAL A 16 4.27 4.19 -6.73
CA VAL A 16 3.28 5.26 -6.71
C VAL A 16 1.97 4.70 -6.17
N GLY A 17 1.54 5.18 -5.01
CA GLY A 17 0.26 4.83 -4.43
C GLY A 17 -0.86 5.76 -4.85
N ALA A 18 -2.04 5.21 -5.05
CA ALA A 18 -3.27 5.95 -5.34
C ALA A 18 -4.16 6.07 -4.09
N CYS A 19 -5.16 6.94 -4.16
CA CYS A 19 -6.26 6.92 -3.20
C CYS A 19 -7.05 5.61 -3.35
N GLU A 20 -7.61 5.10 -2.26
CA GLU A 20 -8.44 3.89 -2.26
C GLU A 20 -9.89 4.28 -1.92
N TYR A 21 -10.84 3.79 -2.70
CA TYR A 21 -12.27 3.92 -2.41
C TYR A 21 -12.83 2.53 -2.08
N ILE A 22 -13.21 2.35 -0.81
CA ILE A 22 -13.78 1.08 -0.36
C ILE A 22 -15.29 1.16 -0.56
N PHE A 23 -15.84 0.21 -1.32
CA PHE A 23 -17.28 0.11 -1.54
C PHE A 23 -17.77 -1.29 -1.23
N SER A 24 -19.04 -1.37 -0.85
CA SER A 24 -19.77 -2.62 -0.61
C SER A 24 -21.23 -2.43 -1.00
N GLU A 25 -21.98 -3.53 -1.13
CA GLU A 25 -23.43 -3.48 -1.30
C GLU A 25 -24.11 -2.94 -0.02
N ASN A 26 -25.44 -2.79 0.02
CA ASN A 26 -26.12 -2.16 1.16
C ASN A 26 -26.15 -3.08 2.40
N ILE A 27 -25.09 -3.04 3.21
CA ILE A 27 -24.85 -3.89 4.40
C ILE A 27 -25.02 -3.17 5.74
N GLY A 28 -25.44 -1.89 5.72
CA GLY A 28 -25.75 -1.09 6.90
C GLY A 28 -24.54 -0.43 7.59
N ILE A 29 -24.81 0.26 8.70
CA ILE A 29 -23.87 1.21 9.33
C ILE A 29 -22.53 0.61 9.78
N LEU A 30 -22.51 -0.69 10.12
CA LEU A 30 -21.28 -1.36 10.50
C LEU A 30 -20.35 -1.56 9.30
N GLY A 31 -20.92 -1.85 8.14
CA GLY A 31 -20.21 -1.89 6.86
C GLY A 31 -19.60 -0.55 6.51
N ASP A 32 -20.37 0.53 6.65
CA ASP A 32 -19.91 1.90 6.40
C ASP A 32 -18.74 2.29 7.32
N LEU A 33 -18.82 1.93 8.60
CA LEU A 33 -17.73 2.17 9.56
C LEU A 33 -16.47 1.36 9.19
N ALA A 34 -16.63 0.09 8.82
CA ALA A 34 -15.50 -0.75 8.41
C ALA A 34 -14.85 -0.24 7.11
N ALA A 35 -15.65 0.19 6.13
CA ALA A 35 -15.18 0.82 4.89
C ALA A 35 -14.42 2.12 5.19
N GLY A 36 -14.97 2.99 6.04
CA GLY A 36 -14.32 4.24 6.45
C GLY A 36 -12.99 4.01 7.17
N LYS A 37 -12.92 2.99 8.03
CA LYS A 37 -11.66 2.53 8.66
C LYS A 37 -10.61 2.15 7.62
N GLU A 38 -10.97 1.29 6.65
CA GLU A 38 -10.04 0.85 5.62
C GLU A 38 -9.61 2.00 4.71
N GLN A 39 -10.52 2.87 4.29
CA GLN A 39 -10.21 4.05 3.49
C GLN A 39 -9.27 5.02 4.22
N THR A 40 -9.46 5.21 5.53
CA THR A 40 -8.58 6.07 6.34
C THR A 40 -7.16 5.54 6.37
N PHE A 41 -7.00 4.23 6.63
CA PHE A 41 -5.69 3.58 6.58
C PHE A 41 -5.09 3.58 5.15
N GLY A 42 -5.93 3.29 4.15
CA GLY A 42 -5.56 3.19 2.74
C GLY A 42 -5.08 4.48 2.11
N THR A 43 -5.73 5.58 2.48
CA THR A 43 -5.55 6.88 1.82
C THR A 43 -4.93 7.91 2.76
N LEU A 44 -5.56 8.18 3.91
CA LEU A 44 -5.13 9.28 4.78
C LEU A 44 -3.78 8.98 5.44
N THR A 45 -3.59 7.78 5.97
CA THR A 45 -2.31 7.37 6.56
C THR A 45 -1.21 7.31 5.50
N ALA A 46 -1.50 6.76 4.32
CA ALA A 46 -0.56 6.72 3.19
C ALA A 46 -0.11 8.13 2.75
N ARG A 47 -1.04 9.09 2.68
CA ARG A 47 -0.75 10.50 2.38
C ARG A 47 0.20 11.10 3.42
N SER A 48 -0.15 10.99 4.69
CA SER A 48 0.64 11.55 5.79
C SER A 48 2.04 10.94 5.87
N LEU A 49 2.14 9.61 5.76
CA LEU A 49 3.42 8.91 5.78
C LEU A 49 4.29 9.26 4.56
N THR A 50 3.69 9.49 3.39
CA THR A 50 4.44 9.92 2.21
C THR A 50 5.04 11.30 2.41
N TRP A 51 4.29 12.21 3.03
CA TRP A 51 4.74 13.58 3.29
C TRP A 51 6.00 13.62 4.15
N ILE A 52 6.07 12.78 5.19
CA ILE A 52 7.24 12.65 6.06
C ILE A 52 8.29 11.67 5.52
N GLY A 53 8.06 11.06 4.35
CA GLY A 53 8.98 10.09 3.73
C GLY A 53 9.00 8.70 4.38
N GLY A 54 8.04 8.38 5.24
CA GLY A 54 7.92 7.10 5.95
C GLY A 54 6.90 6.13 5.35
N LYS A 55 6.29 6.43 4.19
CA LYS A 55 5.33 5.51 3.55
C LYS A 55 6.02 4.24 3.09
N LEU A 56 5.61 3.11 3.64
CA LEU A 56 5.87 1.77 3.11
C LEU A 56 4.73 1.31 2.20
N HIS A 57 4.92 0.15 1.56
CA HIS A 57 3.90 -0.51 0.76
C HIS A 57 3.22 -1.62 1.60
N TYR A 58 1.89 -1.61 1.68
CA TYR A 58 1.14 -2.55 2.53
C TYR A 58 -0.27 -2.84 1.99
N GLY A 59 -0.41 -3.76 1.03
CA GLY A 59 -1.73 -4.19 0.52
C GLY A 59 -2.58 -3.09 -0.13
N HIS A 60 -2.01 -1.91 -0.36
CA HIS A 60 -2.62 -0.77 -1.03
C HIS A 60 -2.53 -0.93 -2.54
N PRO A 61 -3.45 -0.32 -3.30
CA PRO A 61 -3.39 -0.31 -4.76
C PRO A 61 -2.29 0.65 -5.22
N ASP A 62 -1.04 0.23 -5.03
CA ASP A 62 0.15 0.93 -5.47
C ASP A 62 0.64 0.36 -6.82
N PHE A 63 1.16 1.23 -7.66
CA PHE A 63 1.84 0.88 -8.90
C PHE A 63 3.33 0.74 -8.65
N LEU A 64 3.88 -0.43 -8.98
CA LEU A 64 5.30 -0.73 -8.85
C LEU A 64 6.04 -0.48 -10.16
N ASN A 65 7.18 0.18 -10.09
CA ASN A 65 8.09 0.33 -11.22
C ASN A 65 8.81 -1.00 -11.48
N ALA A 66 8.34 -1.76 -12.48
CA ALA A 66 8.85 -3.08 -12.81
C ALA A 66 10.37 -3.09 -13.08
N LEU A 67 10.91 -2.08 -13.78
CA LEU A 67 12.34 -1.96 -14.04
C LEU A 67 13.12 -1.77 -12.74
N PHE A 68 12.62 -0.91 -11.84
CA PHE A 68 13.25 -0.68 -10.54
C PHE A 68 13.25 -1.96 -9.70
N MET A 69 12.11 -2.63 -9.59
CA MET A 69 11.95 -3.83 -8.75
C MET A 69 12.79 -4.99 -9.26
N THR A 70 12.69 -5.31 -10.55
CA THR A 70 13.38 -6.47 -11.15
C THR A 70 14.89 -6.35 -11.05
N THR A 71 15.44 -5.15 -11.25
CA THR A 71 16.90 -4.93 -11.21
C THR A 71 17.46 -4.79 -9.80
N ARG A 72 16.63 -4.76 -8.76
CA ARG A 72 17.05 -4.45 -7.38
C ARG A 72 16.55 -5.46 -6.34
N GLY A 73 16.24 -6.69 -6.75
CA GLY A 73 15.92 -7.79 -5.83
C GLY A 73 14.43 -8.16 -5.75
N GLY A 74 13.61 -7.68 -6.67
CA GLY A 74 12.21 -8.08 -6.83
C GLY A 74 11.24 -7.46 -5.84
N VAL A 75 10.00 -7.94 -5.90
CA VAL A 75 8.88 -7.56 -5.02
C VAL A 75 8.91 -8.40 -3.73
N SER A 76 9.25 -9.69 -3.84
CA SER A 76 9.23 -10.66 -2.73
C SER A 76 10.59 -11.34 -2.51
N LYS A 77 10.67 -12.19 -1.48
CA LYS A 77 11.84 -13.06 -1.22
C LYS A 77 11.58 -14.46 -1.75
N ALA A 78 12.63 -15.12 -2.25
CA ALA A 78 12.59 -16.44 -2.92
C ALA A 78 12.32 -17.62 -1.96
N GLN A 79 11.32 -17.54 -1.10
CA GLN A 79 10.92 -18.61 -0.19
C GLN A 79 9.40 -18.70 -0.12
N LYS A 80 8.83 -19.86 -0.47
CA LYS A 80 7.39 -20.11 -0.65
C LYS A 80 6.49 -19.61 0.50
N GLY A 81 6.98 -19.58 1.74
CA GLY A 81 6.26 -19.02 2.91
C GLY A 81 6.41 -17.52 3.13
N LEU A 82 7.47 -16.89 2.60
CA LEU A 82 7.73 -15.44 2.73
C LEU A 82 6.97 -14.58 1.70
N HIS A 83 6.39 -15.19 0.66
CA HIS A 83 5.67 -14.45 -0.38
C HIS A 83 4.40 -13.77 0.15
N LEU A 84 3.85 -14.24 1.28
CA LEU A 84 2.70 -13.61 1.95
C LEU A 84 2.97 -12.18 2.41
N ASN A 85 4.24 -11.80 2.57
CA ASN A 85 4.67 -10.47 3.01
C ASN A 85 5.36 -9.68 1.90
N GLU A 86 5.09 -10.01 0.62
CA GLU A 86 5.76 -9.35 -0.51
C GLU A 86 5.59 -7.83 -0.51
N ASP A 87 4.42 -7.33 -0.13
CA ASP A 87 4.16 -5.88 -0.10
C ASP A 87 5.13 -5.16 0.84
N ILE A 88 5.34 -5.73 2.04
CA ILE A 88 6.24 -5.22 3.06
C ILE A 88 7.67 -5.26 2.54
N TYR A 89 8.09 -6.39 1.95
CA TYR A 89 9.44 -6.55 1.43
C TYR A 89 9.72 -5.62 0.26
N ALA A 90 8.75 -5.39 -0.62
CA ALA A 90 8.86 -4.42 -1.71
C ALA A 90 9.07 -3.01 -1.15
N GLY A 91 8.28 -2.60 -0.15
CA GLY A 91 8.46 -1.33 0.53
C GLY A 91 9.85 -1.16 1.14
N MET A 92 10.30 -2.16 1.89
CA MET A 92 11.64 -2.17 2.50
C MET A 92 12.76 -2.12 1.45
N ASN A 93 12.61 -2.87 0.36
CA ASN A 93 13.59 -2.91 -0.73
C ASN A 93 13.70 -1.55 -1.43
N VAL A 94 12.58 -0.85 -1.62
CA VAL A 94 12.58 0.51 -2.18
C VAL A 94 13.41 1.45 -1.32
N PHE A 95 13.19 1.51 -0.01
CA PHE A 95 13.98 2.36 0.87
C PHE A 95 15.46 1.95 0.91
N GLY A 96 15.72 0.66 1.10
CA GLY A 96 17.08 0.13 1.19
C GLY A 96 17.90 0.31 -0.10
N ARG A 97 17.24 0.48 -1.25
CA ARG A 97 17.89 0.69 -2.55
C ARG A 97 17.83 2.13 -3.04
N GLY A 98 17.52 3.07 -2.15
CA GLY A 98 17.51 4.51 -2.45
C GLY A 98 16.36 4.95 -3.35
N GLY A 99 15.33 4.13 -3.50
CA GLY A 99 14.08 4.52 -4.13
C GLY A 99 13.17 5.27 -3.16
N ARG A 100 12.12 5.90 -3.69
CA ARG A 100 11.07 6.56 -2.91
C ARG A 100 9.70 6.07 -3.30
N ILE A 101 8.80 6.12 -2.33
CA ILE A 101 7.38 5.84 -2.50
C ILE A 101 6.65 7.18 -2.51
N LYS A 102 5.80 7.40 -3.52
CA LYS A 102 4.92 8.56 -3.60
C LYS A 102 3.47 8.15 -3.41
N HIS A 103 2.63 9.11 -3.05
CA HIS A 103 1.19 9.00 -3.02
C HIS A 103 0.62 10.09 -3.93
N THR A 104 -0.34 9.73 -4.76
CA THR A 104 -1.01 10.63 -5.71
C THR A 104 -2.52 10.55 -5.51
N GLU A 105 -3.17 11.71 -5.61
CA GLU A 105 -4.63 11.84 -5.51
C GLU A 105 -5.29 11.95 -6.89
N TYR A 106 -4.47 12.05 -7.94
CA TYR A 106 -4.97 12.16 -9.31
C TYR A 106 -5.76 10.93 -9.77
N TYR A 107 -5.51 9.78 -9.15
CA TYR A 107 -6.17 8.53 -9.45
C TYR A 107 -6.72 7.90 -8.16
N GLN A 108 -7.90 7.30 -8.25
CA GLN A 108 -8.56 6.60 -7.16
C GLN A 108 -8.90 5.17 -7.58
N CYS A 109 -8.46 4.21 -6.78
CA CYS A 109 -8.67 2.79 -6.98
C CYS A 109 -9.89 2.33 -6.17
N GLY A 110 -10.95 1.91 -6.87
CA GLY A 110 -12.10 1.26 -6.23
C GLY A 110 -11.75 -0.16 -5.79
N LYS A 111 -12.09 -0.51 -4.55
CA LYS A 111 -11.95 -1.87 -4.02
C LYS A 111 -13.24 -2.33 -3.39
N GLY A 112 -13.83 -3.34 -4.03
CA GLY A 112 -15.01 -4.02 -3.50
C GLY A 112 -14.63 -4.87 -2.30
N ARG A 113 -15.37 -4.71 -1.21
CA ARG A 113 -15.25 -5.55 -0.01
C ARG A 113 -16.60 -6.16 0.33
N ASP A 114 -16.60 -7.42 0.73
CA ASP A 114 -17.69 -7.96 1.54
C ASP A 114 -17.48 -7.47 2.98
N LEU A 115 -18.36 -6.58 3.46
CA LEU A 115 -18.32 -6.09 4.84
C LEU A 115 -19.56 -6.54 5.62
N GLY A 116 -20.05 -7.76 5.35
CA GLY A 116 -20.99 -8.42 6.26
C GLY A 116 -20.40 -8.59 7.67
N PHE A 117 -21.27 -8.67 8.69
CA PHE A 117 -20.86 -8.76 10.10
C PHE A 117 -19.80 -9.84 10.37
N GLY A 118 -19.99 -11.05 9.83
CA GLY A 118 -19.03 -12.15 9.99
C GLY A 118 -17.67 -11.87 9.35
N THR A 119 -17.66 -11.20 8.19
CA THR A 119 -16.43 -10.83 7.47
C THR A 119 -15.67 -9.73 8.22
N ILE A 120 -16.39 -8.72 8.74
CA ILE A 120 -15.81 -7.67 9.60
C ILE A 120 -15.22 -8.29 10.88
N LEU A 121 -15.96 -9.19 11.53
CA LEU A 121 -15.50 -9.85 12.77
C LEU A 121 -14.22 -10.65 12.51
N ASN A 122 -14.20 -11.46 11.46
CA ASN A 122 -13.01 -12.23 11.08
C ASN A 122 -11.82 -11.33 10.75
N PHE A 123 -12.04 -10.21 10.06
CA PHE A 123 -10.99 -9.24 9.79
C PHE A 123 -10.43 -8.64 11.08
N GLN A 124 -11.30 -8.19 11.99
CA GLN A 124 -10.87 -7.61 13.25
C GLN A 124 -10.14 -8.63 14.13
N THR A 125 -10.61 -9.87 14.20
CA THR A 125 -9.92 -10.96 14.91
C THR A 125 -8.52 -11.19 14.33
N LYS A 126 -8.36 -11.24 13.00
CA LYS A 126 -7.03 -11.38 12.36
C LYS A 126 -6.07 -10.27 12.78
N ILE A 127 -6.52 -9.01 12.77
CA ILE A 127 -5.68 -7.88 13.20
C ILE A 127 -5.35 -7.96 14.69
N SER A 128 -6.33 -8.34 15.53
CA SER A 128 -6.14 -8.49 16.97
C SER A 128 -5.17 -9.62 17.32
N THR A 129 -5.21 -10.76 16.63
CA THR A 129 -4.28 -11.88 16.87
C THR A 129 -2.86 -11.55 16.44
N GLY A 130 -2.68 -10.74 15.40
CA GLY A 130 -1.35 -10.35 14.89
C GLY A 130 -0.54 -9.44 15.81
N MET A 131 -1.17 -8.75 16.77
CA MET A 131 -0.46 -7.91 17.76
C MET A 131 -0.10 -8.65 19.06
N GLY A 132 -0.47 -9.93 19.18
CA GLY A 132 -0.26 -10.77 20.38
C GLY A 132 0.74 -11.92 20.22
N GLN A 133 1.48 -11.97 19.11
CA GLN A 133 2.63 -12.88 18.89
C GLN A 133 3.91 -12.08 18.71
#